data_AF-A0A1G5MGK9-F1
#
_entry.id   AF-A0A1G5MGK9-F1
#
_cell.length_a   1.000
_cell.length_b   1.000
_cell.length_c   1.000
_cell.angle_alpha   90.00
_cell.angle_beta   90.00
_cell.angle_gamma   90.00
#
_symmetry.space_group_name_H-M   'P 1'
#
loop_
_entity.id
_entity.type
_entity.pdbx_description
1 polymer ?
#
loop_
_entity_poly.entity_id
_entity_poly.type
_entity_poly.pdbx_seq_one_letter_code
_entity_poly.pdbx_strand_id
1 'polypeptide(L)'
;MAKQPQQKVASQKSASSNFEDPFAAELSKRVSAIVGREQATKVTAQVLALYHEERFQGPIAHPKHLREYEDILPGSADRIIKMAEAALEHQKTMQKQALDADIQDTRDGRKYGFWALMALIGGALACGLSGHEVLAGLFLGTGALGTVGIFIRGKMGASASDHD
;
A
#
# COMPACT_ATOMS: atom_id res chain seq x y z
N MET A 1 24.38 51.79 -1.71
CA MET A 1 24.93 51.07 -2.88
C MET A 1 25.95 50.07 -2.36
N ALA A 2 25.97 48.77 -2.67
CA ALA A 2 25.07 47.89 -3.39
C ALA A 2 25.50 46.43 -3.09
N LYS A 3 24.49 45.60 -2.81
CA LYS A 3 24.32 44.19 -3.20
C LYS A 3 25.22 43.08 -2.62
N GLN A 4 24.53 42.16 -1.93
CA GLN A 4 24.87 40.75 -1.71
C GLN A 4 25.17 40.02 -3.03
N PRO A 5 26.10 39.05 -3.05
CA PRO A 5 26.19 38.08 -4.13
C PRO A 5 25.26 36.90 -3.86
N GLN A 6 24.27 36.77 -4.73
CA GLN A 6 23.49 35.54 -4.93
C GLN A 6 24.29 34.54 -5.77
N GLN A 7 24.23 33.26 -5.39
CA GLN A 7 24.46 32.14 -6.31
C GLN A 7 23.60 30.96 -5.83
N LYS A 8 22.38 30.79 -6.38
CA LYS A 8 22.07 30.02 -7.60
C LYS A 8 22.20 28.51 -7.37
N VAL A 9 21.15 27.91 -6.81
CA VAL A 9 20.71 26.56 -7.19
C VAL A 9 19.34 26.74 -7.84
N ALA A 10 19.39 26.98 -9.13
CA ALA A 10 18.24 26.91 -10.00
C ALA A 10 17.87 25.44 -10.23
N SER A 11 16.61 25.23 -10.59
CA SER A 11 16.08 24.02 -11.22
C SER A 11 15.57 22.93 -10.28
N GLN A 12 14.35 23.14 -9.78
CA GLN A 12 13.31 22.18 -10.10
C GLN A 12 11.96 22.88 -10.33
N LYS A 13 11.88 23.53 -11.49
CA LYS A 13 10.63 23.82 -12.18
C LYS A 13 10.43 22.68 -13.18
N SER A 14 9.61 21.69 -12.85
CA SER A 14 8.78 20.93 -13.81
C SER A 14 8.24 19.66 -13.17
N ALA A 15 7.07 19.77 -12.54
CA ALA A 15 6.07 18.73 -12.65
C ALA A 15 4.72 19.45 -12.58
N SER A 16 4.40 20.19 -13.65
CA SER A 16 3.01 20.38 -13.99
C SER A 16 2.48 19.00 -14.39
N SER A 17 1.82 18.31 -13.49
CA SER A 17 0.81 17.35 -13.87
C SER A 17 -0.50 17.95 -13.44
N ASN A 18 -1.34 18.24 -14.43
CA ASN A 18 -2.73 18.64 -14.32
C ASN A 18 -3.49 17.67 -13.41
N PHE A 19 -3.44 17.88 -12.10
CA PHE A 19 -4.50 17.42 -11.24
C PHE A 19 -5.46 18.60 -11.16
N GLU A 20 -6.58 18.48 -11.85
CA GLU A 20 -7.71 19.37 -11.63
C GLU A 20 -8.04 19.27 -10.14
N ASP A 21 -7.59 20.25 -9.34
CA ASP A 21 -7.80 20.27 -7.91
C ASP A 21 -9.31 20.20 -7.66
N PRO A 22 -9.86 19.06 -7.18
CA PRO A 22 -11.29 18.90 -6.92
C PRO A 22 -11.74 19.94 -5.89
N PHE A 23 -10.80 20.33 -5.04
CA PHE A 23 -10.92 21.38 -4.05
C PHE A 23 -11.01 22.78 -4.67
N ALA A 24 -10.24 23.10 -5.72
CA ALA A 24 -10.34 24.41 -6.39
C ALA A 24 -11.69 24.57 -7.10
N ALA A 25 -12.20 23.49 -7.71
CA ALA A 25 -13.54 23.45 -8.29
C ALA A 25 -14.62 23.63 -7.21
N GLU A 26 -14.51 22.92 -6.08
CA GLU A 26 -15.48 23.01 -4.97
C GLU A 26 -15.43 24.35 -4.24
N LEU A 27 -14.24 24.93 -4.06
CA LEU A 27 -14.05 26.27 -3.49
C LEU A 27 -14.66 27.34 -4.39
N SER A 28 -14.40 27.33 -5.70
CA SER A 28 -14.98 28.32 -6.61
C SER A 28 -16.51 28.24 -6.66
N LYS A 29 -17.07 27.02 -6.59
CA LYS A 29 -18.52 26.77 -6.51
C LYS A 29 -19.14 27.32 -5.21
N ARG A 30 -18.49 27.13 -4.07
CA ARG A 30 -18.97 27.64 -2.76
C ARG A 30 -18.75 29.14 -2.59
N VAL A 31 -17.63 29.67 -3.06
CA VAL A 31 -17.30 31.10 -2.99
C VAL A 31 -18.22 31.91 -3.92
N SER A 32 -18.50 31.42 -5.12
CA SER A 32 -19.43 32.08 -6.07
C SER A 32 -20.90 32.05 -5.62
N ALA A 33 -21.27 31.20 -4.66
CA ALA A 33 -22.59 31.18 -4.04
C ALA A 33 -22.78 32.29 -2.98
N ILE A 34 -21.69 32.85 -2.46
CA ILE A 34 -21.69 33.86 -1.38
C ILE A 34 -21.23 35.23 -1.89
N VAL A 35 -20.36 35.25 -2.91
CA VAL A 35 -19.72 36.45 -3.44
C VAL A 35 -19.99 36.55 -4.95
N GLY A 36 -20.45 37.72 -5.42
CA GLY A 36 -20.72 37.98 -6.83
C GLY A 36 -19.54 37.57 -7.74
N ARG A 37 -19.86 36.99 -8.91
CA ARG A 37 -18.94 36.29 -9.83
C ARG A 37 -17.61 37.01 -10.13
N GLU A 38 -17.58 38.33 -10.02
CA GLU A 38 -16.40 39.15 -10.31
C GLU A 38 -15.33 39.15 -9.20
N GLN A 39 -15.73 38.95 -7.95
CA GLN A 39 -14.81 38.89 -6.81
C GLN A 39 -14.40 37.45 -6.45
N ALA A 40 -15.16 36.46 -6.93
CA ALA A 40 -14.90 35.04 -6.69
C ALA A 40 -13.51 34.61 -7.18
N THR A 41 -13.04 35.08 -8.34
CA THR A 41 -11.71 34.75 -8.88
C THR A 41 -10.57 35.36 -8.07
N LYS A 42 -10.70 36.60 -7.58
CA LYS A 42 -9.67 37.25 -6.77
C LYS A 42 -9.58 36.66 -5.36
N VAL A 43 -10.74 36.38 -4.73
CA VAL A 43 -10.79 35.77 -3.40
C VAL A 43 -10.34 34.31 -3.47
N THR A 44 -10.72 33.56 -4.51
CA THR A 44 -10.23 32.18 -4.69
C THR A 44 -8.72 32.17 -4.87
N ALA A 45 -8.14 33.06 -5.68
CA ALA A 45 -6.69 33.14 -5.85
C ALA A 45 -5.95 33.51 -4.55
N GLN A 46 -6.51 34.42 -3.74
CA GLN A 46 -5.93 34.77 -2.44
C GLN A 46 -6.03 33.64 -1.41
N VAL A 47 -7.16 32.94 -1.37
CA VAL A 47 -7.35 31.80 -0.47
C VAL A 47 -6.46 30.63 -0.89
N LEU A 48 -6.31 30.37 -2.20
CA LEU A 48 -5.37 29.36 -2.71
C LEU A 48 -3.91 29.71 -2.37
N ALA A 49 -3.55 31.00 -2.42
CA ALA A 49 -2.20 31.45 -2.05
C ALA A 49 -1.93 31.36 -0.53
N LEU A 50 -2.97 31.47 0.30
CA LEU A 50 -2.89 31.25 1.74
C LEU A 50 -2.89 29.76 2.11
N TYR A 51 -3.48 28.90 1.27
CA TYR A 51 -3.61 27.46 1.50
C TYR A 51 -2.41 26.66 0.98
N HIS A 52 -1.20 27.19 1.15
CA HIS A 52 0.03 26.43 0.93
C HIS A 52 0.21 25.44 2.11
N GLU A 53 -0.62 24.39 2.15
CA GLU A 53 -0.37 23.25 3.02
C GLU A 53 0.84 22.50 2.47
N GLU A 54 1.99 22.65 3.12
CA GLU A 54 3.16 21.79 2.90
C GLU A 54 2.78 20.37 3.36
N ARG A 55 2.20 19.59 2.46
CA ARG A 55 1.90 18.17 2.66
C ARG A 55 3.21 17.39 2.64
N PHE A 56 3.85 17.29 3.80
CA PHE A 56 4.98 16.40 3.98
C PHE A 56 4.49 15.03 4.45
N GLN A 57 4.56 14.04 3.57
CA GLN A 57 4.37 12.64 3.92
C GLN A 57 5.72 11.97 4.08
N GLY A 58 6.06 11.65 5.30
CA GLY A 58 7.24 10.91 5.68
C GLY A 58 7.15 10.47 7.14
N PRO A 59 7.93 9.47 7.56
CA PRO A 59 7.93 8.97 8.94
C PRO A 59 8.50 9.98 9.95
N ILE A 60 9.04 11.09 9.46
CA ILE A 60 9.69 12.14 10.23
C ILE A 60 9.03 13.48 9.94
N ALA A 61 8.87 14.28 11.00
CA ALA A 61 8.27 15.62 10.93
C ALA A 61 9.01 16.50 9.91
N HIS A 62 8.31 17.46 9.31
CA HIS A 62 8.88 18.37 8.32
C HIS A 62 10.19 19.00 8.86
N PRO A 63 11.26 19.12 8.05
CA PRO A 63 12.57 19.59 8.53
C PRO A 63 12.53 20.95 9.23
N LYS A 64 11.56 21.80 8.87
CA LYS A 64 11.32 23.09 9.51
C LYS A 64 10.86 22.93 10.97
N HIS A 65 9.99 21.97 11.25
CA HIS A 65 9.52 21.69 12.62
C HIS A 65 10.60 21.01 13.46
N LEU A 66 11.41 20.11 12.87
CA LEU A 66 12.54 19.52 13.58
C LEU A 66 13.53 20.57 14.08
N ARG A 67 13.75 21.63 13.29
CA ARG A 67 14.58 22.77 13.69
C ARG A 67 13.95 23.57 14.84
N GLU A 68 12.64 23.84 14.77
CA GLU A 68 11.91 24.51 15.86
C GLU A 68 11.96 23.69 17.16
N TYR A 69 11.84 22.36 17.10
CA TYR A 69 11.98 21.51 18.28
C TYR A 69 13.39 21.58 18.87
N GLU A 70 14.43 21.56 18.04
CA GLU A 70 15.82 21.67 18.47
C GLU A 70 16.11 23.03 19.13
N ASP A 71 15.52 24.10 18.61
CA ASP A 71 15.64 25.45 19.16
C ASP A 71 14.92 25.59 20.53
N ILE A 72 13.83 24.84 20.76
CA ILE A 72 13.11 24.80 22.05
C ILE A 72 13.86 23.94 23.09
N LEU A 73 14.30 22.75 22.67
CA LEU A 73 15.03 21.80 23.51
C LEU A 73 16.16 21.17 22.69
N PRO A 74 17.42 21.55 22.96
CA PRO A 74 18.55 20.98 22.24
C PRO A 74 18.67 19.47 22.50
N GLY A 75 18.88 18.70 21.43
CA GLY A 75 18.90 17.24 21.40
C GLY A 75 17.53 16.59 21.18
N SER A 76 16.47 17.36 20.97
CA SER A 76 15.13 16.82 20.70
C SER A 76 15.00 16.27 19.29
N ALA A 77 15.63 16.89 18.29
CA ALA A 77 15.58 16.41 16.90
C ALA A 77 16.22 15.03 16.77
N ASP A 78 17.39 14.81 17.40
CA ASP A 78 18.08 13.52 17.43
C ASP A 78 17.23 12.42 18.09
N ARG A 79 16.51 12.74 19.17
CA ARG A 79 15.59 11.80 19.83
C ARG A 79 14.39 11.43 18.94
N ILE A 80 13.82 12.40 18.23
CA ILE A 80 12.70 12.17 17.31
C ILE A 80 13.14 11.28 16.14
N ILE A 81 14.31 11.58 15.56
CA ILE A 81 14.87 10.78 14.46
C ILE A 81 15.14 9.35 14.94
N LYS A 82 15.81 9.16 16.08
CA LYS A 82 16.06 7.82 16.65
C LYS A 82 14.77 7.05 16.94
N MET A 83 13.74 7.73 17.42
CA MET A 83 12.43 7.11 17.65
C MET A 83 11.77 6.68 16.34
N ALA A 84 11.86 7.49 15.28
CA ALA A 84 11.36 7.14 13.95
C ALA A 84 12.13 5.97 13.32
N GLU A 85 13.47 5.96 13.46
CA GLU A 85 14.32 4.85 13.02
C GLU A 85 13.98 3.54 13.75
N ALA A 86 13.79 3.60 15.07
CA ALA A 86 13.39 2.44 15.87
C ALA A 86 12.00 1.91 15.46
N ALA A 87 11.04 2.81 15.20
CA ALA A 87 9.73 2.43 14.71
C ALA A 87 9.80 1.78 13.32
N LEU A 88 10.63 2.31 12.43
CA LEU A 88 10.84 1.75 11.09
C LEU A 88 11.51 0.37 11.14
N GLU A 89 12.53 0.20 11.98
CA GLU A 89 13.20 -1.10 12.14
C GLU A 89 12.27 -2.13 12.78
N HIS A 90 11.43 -1.73 13.73
CA HIS A 90 10.39 -2.58 14.30
C HIS A 90 9.37 -3.00 13.23
N GLN A 91 8.86 -2.04 12.44
CA GLN A 91 7.93 -2.32 11.35
C GLN A 91 8.56 -3.27 10.31
N LYS A 92 9.81 -3.03 9.92
CA LYS A 92 10.56 -3.88 9.00
C LYS A 92 10.75 -5.29 9.55
N THR A 93 11.05 -5.41 10.84
CA THR A 93 11.17 -6.71 11.52
C THR A 93 9.84 -7.46 11.53
N MET A 94 8.73 -6.78 11.85
CA MET A 94 7.39 -7.37 11.80
C MET A 94 6.99 -7.79 10.38
N GLN A 95 7.24 -6.94 9.38
CA GLN A 95 6.99 -7.28 7.97
C GLN A 95 7.80 -8.50 7.54
N LYS A 96 9.09 -8.56 7.93
CA LYS A 96 9.94 -9.71 7.62
C LYS A 96 9.42 -10.98 8.28
N GLN A 97 9.06 -10.93 9.56
CA GLN A 97 8.52 -12.10 10.27
C GLN A 97 7.19 -12.57 9.68
N ALA A 98 6.29 -11.65 9.32
CA ALA A 98 5.04 -11.98 8.66
C ALA A 98 5.27 -12.63 7.30
N LEU A 99 6.20 -12.10 6.50
CA LEU A 99 6.56 -12.67 5.20
C LEU A 99 7.24 -14.04 5.35
N ASP A 100 8.15 -14.18 6.31
CA ASP A 100 8.83 -15.44 6.59
C ASP A 100 7.85 -16.52 7.08
N ALA A 101 6.81 -16.14 7.84
CA ALA A 101 5.72 -17.04 8.25
C ALA A 101 4.88 -17.46 7.04
N ASP A 102 4.47 -16.53 6.18
CA ASP A 102 3.69 -16.82 4.96
C ASP A 102 4.45 -17.74 4.00
N ILE A 103 5.76 -17.53 3.84
CA ILE A 103 6.64 -18.40 3.05
C ILE A 103 6.71 -19.80 3.67
N GLN A 104 6.82 -19.91 4.99
CA GLN A 104 6.87 -21.19 5.70
C GLN A 104 5.55 -21.95 5.56
N ASP A 105 4.41 -21.28 5.78
CA ASP A 105 3.08 -21.85 5.63
C ASP A 105 2.85 -22.35 4.19
N THR A 106 3.25 -21.55 3.19
CA THR A 106 3.19 -21.95 1.78
C THR A 106 4.09 -23.16 1.49
N ARG A 107 5.30 -23.18 2.05
CA ARG A 107 6.26 -24.27 1.85
C ARG A 107 5.77 -25.57 2.48
N ASP A 108 5.20 -25.51 3.67
CA ASP A 108 4.69 -26.68 4.37
C ASP A 108 3.38 -27.17 3.76
N GLY A 109 2.48 -26.25 3.38
CA GLY A 109 1.30 -26.57 2.57
C GLY A 109 1.65 -27.32 1.28
N ARG A 110 2.73 -26.93 0.60
CA ARG A 110 3.21 -27.64 -0.61
C ARG A 110 3.72 -29.05 -0.31
N LYS A 111 4.39 -29.28 0.83
CA LYS A 111 4.82 -30.63 1.24
C LYS A 111 3.61 -31.51 1.57
N TYR A 112 2.67 -31.03 2.36
CA TYR A 112 1.47 -31.79 2.71
C TYR A 112 0.61 -32.06 1.47
N GLY A 113 0.49 -31.10 0.56
CA GLY A 113 -0.19 -31.29 -0.73
C GLY A 113 0.47 -32.36 -1.60
N PHE A 114 1.81 -32.40 -1.66
CA PHE A 114 2.53 -33.44 -2.39
C PHE A 114 2.28 -34.84 -1.80
N TRP A 115 2.34 -34.98 -0.48
CA TRP A 115 2.04 -36.25 0.19
C TRP A 115 0.58 -36.68 0.01
N ALA A 116 -0.37 -35.75 0.11
CA ALA A 116 -1.78 -36.01 -0.13
C ALA A 116 -2.03 -36.49 -1.57
N LEU A 117 -1.38 -35.87 -2.56
CA LEU A 117 -1.47 -36.29 -3.96
C LEU A 117 -0.89 -37.69 -4.17
N MET A 118 0.27 -37.98 -3.59
CA MET A 118 0.88 -39.31 -3.65
C MET A 118 -0.01 -40.37 -3.01
N ALA A 119 -0.62 -40.08 -1.87
CA ALA A 119 -1.57 -40.98 -1.22
C ALA A 119 -2.82 -41.22 -2.08
N LEU A 120 -3.33 -40.18 -2.74
CA LEU A 120 -4.50 -40.29 -3.63
C LEU A 120 -4.20 -41.15 -4.85
N ILE A 121 -3.04 -40.94 -5.51
CA ILE A 121 -2.61 -41.76 -6.65
C ILE A 121 -2.38 -43.22 -6.21
N GLY A 122 -1.68 -43.44 -5.09
CA GLY A 122 -1.42 -44.77 -4.55
C GLY A 122 -2.72 -45.52 -4.19
N GLY A 123 -3.67 -44.84 -3.55
CA GLY A 123 -4.98 -45.40 -3.21
C GLY A 123 -5.80 -45.76 -4.44
N ALA A 124 -5.79 -44.89 -5.47
CA ALA A 124 -6.48 -45.16 -6.74
C ALA A 124 -5.90 -46.38 -7.46
N LEU A 125 -4.56 -46.51 -7.52
CA LEU A 125 -3.88 -47.67 -8.12
C LEU A 125 -4.18 -48.96 -7.36
N ALA A 126 -4.14 -48.94 -6.02
CA ALA A 126 -4.45 -50.10 -5.19
C ALA A 126 -5.90 -50.57 -5.38
N CYS A 127 -6.86 -49.64 -5.46
CA CYS A 127 -8.27 -49.96 -5.71
C CYS A 127 -8.51 -50.50 -7.12
N GLY A 128 -7.84 -49.92 -8.12
CA GLY A 128 -7.91 -50.36 -9.52
C GLY A 128 -7.38 -51.78 -9.69
N LEU A 129 -6.25 -52.12 -9.06
CA LEU A 129 -5.70 -53.49 -9.08
C LEU A 129 -6.57 -54.49 -8.32
N SER A 130 -7.34 -54.04 -7.32
CA SER A 130 -8.24 -54.88 -6.52
C SER A 130 -9.60 -55.13 -7.20
N GLY A 131 -9.79 -54.68 -8.45
CA GLY A 131 -11.01 -54.89 -9.23
C GLY A 131 -12.24 -54.11 -8.74
N HIS A 132 -12.07 -53.15 -7.83
CA HIS A 132 -13.16 -52.34 -7.28
C HIS A 132 -13.33 -51.05 -8.11
N GLU A 133 -13.88 -51.17 -9.32
CA GLU A 133 -14.03 -50.05 -10.27
C GLU A 133 -14.85 -48.88 -9.72
N VAL A 134 -15.88 -49.17 -8.93
CA VAL A 134 -16.72 -48.14 -8.29
C VAL A 134 -15.92 -47.29 -7.29
N LEU A 135 -15.03 -47.91 -6.52
CA LEU A 135 -14.20 -47.22 -5.54
C LEU A 135 -13.13 -46.36 -6.26
N ALA A 136 -12.54 -46.89 -7.33
CA ALA A 136 -11.60 -46.13 -8.17
C ALA A 136 -12.27 -44.89 -8.80
N GLY A 137 -13.51 -45.04 -9.30
CA GLY A 137 -14.31 -43.92 -9.82
C GLY A 137 -14.64 -42.86 -8.76
N LEU A 138 -14.95 -43.27 -7.53
CA LEU A 138 -15.21 -42.36 -6.42
C LEU A 138 -13.96 -41.54 -6.04
N PHE A 139 -12.79 -42.18 -5.99
CA PHE A 139 -11.51 -41.53 -5.71
C PHE A 139 -11.13 -40.51 -6.79
N LEU A 140 -11.28 -40.86 -8.07
CA LEU A 140 -11.05 -39.93 -9.17
C LEU A 140 -12.05 -38.78 -9.18
N GLY A 141 -13.34 -39.06 -8.94
CA GLY A 141 -14.40 -38.06 -8.92
C GLY A 141 -14.23 -37.03 -7.81
N THR A 142 -13.93 -37.48 -6.58
CA THR A 142 -13.68 -36.59 -5.44
C THR A 142 -12.40 -35.77 -5.63
N GLY A 143 -11.33 -36.37 -6.17
CA GLY A 143 -10.11 -35.65 -6.52
C GLY A 143 -10.35 -34.54 -7.56
N ALA A 144 -11.08 -34.84 -8.63
CA ALA A 144 -11.39 -33.87 -9.69
C ALA A 144 -12.29 -32.73 -9.21
N LEU A 145 -13.33 -33.01 -8.42
CA LEU A 145 -14.18 -31.96 -7.84
C LEU A 145 -13.42 -31.08 -6.85
N GLY A 146 -12.52 -31.68 -6.05
CA GLY A 146 -11.67 -30.95 -5.11
C GLY A 146 -10.72 -29.96 -5.80
N THR A 147 -10.06 -30.37 -6.87
CA THR A 147 -9.13 -29.48 -7.61
C THR A 147 -9.85 -28.34 -8.31
N VAL A 148 -11.02 -28.60 -8.90
CA VAL A 148 -11.87 -27.56 -9.51
C VAL A 148 -12.32 -26.55 -8.45
N GLY A 149 -12.71 -27.00 -7.26
CA GLY A 149 -13.10 -26.12 -6.15
C GLY A 149 -11.97 -25.16 -5.71
N ILE A 150 -10.73 -25.66 -5.61
CA ILE A 150 -9.55 -24.85 -5.29
C ILE A 150 -9.29 -23.80 -6.37
N PHE A 151 -9.39 -24.17 -7.65
CA PHE A 151 -9.15 -23.27 -8.77
C PHE A 151 -10.19 -22.13 -8.83
N ILE A 152 -11.47 -22.44 -8.58
CA ILE A 152 -12.55 -21.44 -8.53
C ILE A 152 -12.33 -20.46 -7.38
N ARG A 153 -11.98 -20.96 -6.18
CA ARG A 153 -11.67 -20.11 -5.01
C ARG A 153 -10.50 -19.16 -5.30
N GLY A 154 -9.43 -19.66 -5.93
CA GLY A 154 -8.27 -18.85 -6.30
C GLY A 154 -8.62 -17.70 -7.25
N LYS A 155 -9.52 -17.94 -8.21
CA LYS A 155 -9.97 -16.90 -9.16
C LYS A 155 -10.83 -15.82 -8.51
N MET A 156 -11.67 -16.16 -7.52
CA MET A 156 -12.55 -15.17 -6.86
C MET A 156 -11.77 -14.26 -5.90
N GLY A 157 -10.71 -14.76 -5.26
CA GLY A 157 -9.84 -13.93 -4.42
C GLY A 157 -9.09 -12.86 -5.20
N ALA A 158 -8.69 -13.14 -6.45
CA ALA A 158 -7.95 -12.21 -7.30
C ALA A 158 -8.78 -11.02 -7.81
N SER A 159 -10.11 -11.12 -7.81
CA SER A 159 -11.00 -10.05 -8.30
C SER A 159 -11.49 -9.10 -7.20
N ALA A 160 -11.29 -9.45 -5.93
CA ALA A 160 -11.79 -8.68 -4.79
C ALA A 160 -10.79 -7.62 -4.28
N SER A 161 -9.52 -7.70 -4.66
CA SER A 161 -8.46 -6.78 -4.21
C SER A 161 -8.25 -5.57 -5.12
N ASP A 162 -9.07 -5.39 -6.16
CA ASP A 162 -8.95 -4.31 -7.16
C ASP A 162 -9.96 -3.16 -6.92
N HIS A 163 -10.73 -3.22 -5.82
CA HIS A 163 -11.82 -2.27 -5.54
C HIS A 163 -11.78 -1.58 -4.17
N ASP A 164 -10.70 -1.73 -3.38
CA ASP A 164 -10.49 -1.01 -2.12
C ASP A 164 -9.29 -0.05 -2.19
#